data_AF-A0A839K3I7-F1
#
_entry.id   AF-A0A839K3I7-F1
#
_cell.length_a   1.000
_cell.length_b   1.000
_cell.length_c   1.000
_cell.angle_alpha   90.00
_cell.angle_beta   90.00
_cell.angle_gamma   90.00
#
_symmetry.space_group_name_H-M   'P 1'
#
loop_
_entity.id
_entity.type
_entity.pdbx_description
1 polymer ?
#
loop_
_entity_poly.entity_id
_entity_poly.type
_entity_poly.pdbx_seq_one_letter_code
_entity_poly.pdbx_strand_id
1 'polypeptide(L)'
;MKSIRKRRNGYVLLFAASICLAVWSGMAFSLEAALAFGAISLISLLLLLRQSRLLYDATLIWDNRILAVPSALISIPGRQIKKDTEETVVSTFGVLIGSRIYRWGLDGVHGVRLSAVQIDKERMYLTFGDKDQTMRVELLHGMLYKQMVVEAAQKLWHETGVQAEISDW
;
A
#
# COMPACT_ATOMS: atom_id res chain seq x y z
N MET A 1 -7.46 -3.32 2.14
CA MET A 1 -7.33 -3.98 0.80
C MET A 1 -8.64 -4.20 0.03
N LYS A 2 -9.77 -4.44 0.70
CA LYS A 2 -11.06 -4.73 0.01
C LYS A 2 -11.50 -3.60 -0.92
N SER A 3 -11.30 -2.35 -0.49
CA SER A 3 -11.56 -1.14 -1.28
C SER A 3 -10.74 -1.07 -2.58
N ILE A 4 -9.45 -1.44 -2.54
CA ILE A 4 -8.56 -1.47 -3.71
C ILE A 4 -9.09 -2.46 -4.76
N ARG A 5 -9.48 -3.66 -4.33
CA ARG A 5 -10.05 -4.70 -5.21
C ARG A 5 -11.38 -4.24 -5.81
N LYS A 6 -12.28 -3.66 -5.00
CA LYS A 6 -13.57 -3.14 -5.47
C LYS A 6 -13.39 -2.07 -6.55
N ARG A 7 -12.44 -1.14 -6.37
CA ARG A 7 -12.15 -0.08 -7.34
C ARG A 7 -11.57 -0.64 -8.65
N ARG A 8 -10.67 -1.63 -8.58
CA ARG A 8 -10.15 -2.32 -9.78
C ARG A 8 -11.30 -2.95 -10.57
N ASN A 9 -12.18 -3.70 -9.90
CA ASN A 9 -13.32 -4.36 -10.55
C ASN A 9 -14.26 -3.34 -11.21
N GLY A 10 -14.47 -2.18 -10.59
CA GLY A 10 -15.20 -1.07 -11.21
C GLY A 10 -14.55 -0.59 -12.51
N TYR A 11 -13.23 -0.42 -12.54
CA TYR A 11 -12.51 -0.04 -13.77
C TYR A 11 -12.54 -1.12 -14.86
N VAL A 12 -12.52 -2.41 -14.48
CA VAL A 12 -12.70 -3.52 -15.43
C VAL A 12 -14.08 -3.41 -16.11
N LEU A 13 -15.13 -3.19 -15.33
CA LEU A 13 -16.50 -3.05 -15.86
C LEU A 13 -16.64 -1.83 -16.78
N LEU A 14 -16.10 -0.68 -16.37
CA LEU A 14 -16.11 0.53 -17.20
C LEU A 14 -15.34 0.34 -18.52
N PHE A 15 -14.18 -0.31 -18.46
CA PHE A 15 -13.39 -0.61 -19.65
C PHE A 15 -14.12 -1.56 -20.60
N ALA A 16 -14.69 -2.66 -20.08
CA ALA A 16 -15.46 -3.60 -20.89
C ALA A 16 -16.69 -2.94 -21.53
N ALA A 17 -17.46 -2.17 -20.75
CA ALA A 17 -18.64 -1.48 -21.25
C ALA A 17 -18.29 -0.45 -22.33
N SER A 18 -17.22 0.35 -22.13
CA SER A 18 -16.80 1.35 -23.11
C SER A 18 -16.31 0.72 -24.42
N ILE A 19 -15.61 -0.41 -24.38
CA ILE A 19 -15.23 -1.16 -25.59
C ILE A 19 -16.47 -1.65 -26.33
N CYS A 20 -17.42 -2.27 -25.61
CA CYS A 20 -18.65 -2.75 -26.22
C CYS A 20 -19.43 -1.62 -26.92
N LEU A 21 -19.53 -0.45 -26.26
CA LEU A 21 -20.18 0.73 -26.82
C LEU A 21 -19.42 1.28 -28.03
N ALA A 22 -18.08 1.33 -27.99
CA ALA A 22 -17.26 1.77 -29.12
C ALA A 22 -17.45 0.88 -30.36
N VAL A 23 -17.46 -0.46 -30.17
CA VAL A 23 -17.70 -1.43 -31.25
C VAL A 23 -19.11 -1.26 -31.83
N TRP A 24 -20.12 -1.16 -30.97
CA TRP A 24 -21.51 -0.95 -31.39
C TRP A 24 -21.69 0.34 -32.19
N SER A 25 -21.11 1.44 -31.71
CA SER A 25 -21.14 2.74 -32.40
C SER A 25 -20.41 2.72 -33.75
N GLY A 26 -19.33 1.94 -33.86
CA GLY A 26 -18.63 1.71 -35.13
C GLY A 26 -19.50 0.97 -36.14
N MET A 27 -20.25 -0.06 -35.69
CA MET A 27 -21.21 -0.77 -36.54
C MET A 27 -22.39 0.10 -36.96
N ALA A 28 -22.84 1.01 -36.09
CA ALA A 28 -23.90 1.96 -36.36
C ALA A 28 -23.46 3.17 -37.22
N PHE A 29 -22.21 3.19 -37.73
CA PHE A 29 -21.58 4.27 -38.52
C PHE A 29 -21.55 5.65 -37.84
N SER A 30 -21.72 5.73 -36.50
CA SER A 30 -21.59 6.99 -35.77
C SER A 30 -20.12 7.24 -35.39
N LEU A 31 -19.36 7.88 -36.28
CA LEU A 31 -17.93 8.12 -36.08
C LEU A 31 -17.64 8.90 -34.78
N GLU A 32 -18.41 9.95 -34.50
CA GLU A 32 -18.24 10.78 -33.30
C GLU A 32 -18.39 9.98 -32.00
N ALA A 33 -19.43 9.14 -31.91
CA ALA A 33 -19.65 8.32 -30.72
C ALA A 33 -18.59 7.22 -30.59
N ALA A 34 -18.15 6.61 -31.70
CA ALA A 34 -17.07 5.63 -31.68
C ALA A 34 -15.76 6.23 -31.16
N LEU A 35 -15.42 7.46 -31.58
CA LEU A 35 -14.25 8.19 -31.08
C LEU A 35 -14.39 8.54 -29.59
N ALA A 36 -15.56 9.02 -29.17
CA ALA A 36 -15.83 9.35 -27.77
C ALA A 36 -15.69 8.12 -26.85
N PHE A 37 -16.31 6.99 -27.22
CA PHE A 37 -16.19 5.76 -26.45
C PHE A 37 -14.78 5.18 -26.49
N GLY A 38 -14.07 5.30 -27.63
CA GLY A 38 -12.65 4.93 -27.72
C GLY A 38 -11.76 5.71 -26.75
N ALA A 39 -11.96 7.02 -26.62
CA ALA A 39 -11.26 7.84 -25.65
C ALA A 39 -11.58 7.43 -24.20
N ILE A 40 -12.86 7.15 -23.90
CA ILE A 40 -13.29 6.65 -22.59
C ILE A 40 -12.64 5.29 -22.28
N SER A 41 -12.53 4.40 -23.27
CA SER A 41 -11.84 3.10 -23.11
C SER A 41 -10.36 3.30 -22.79
N LEU A 42 -9.68 4.22 -23.48
CA LEU A 42 -8.27 4.52 -23.20
C LEU A 42 -8.07 5.06 -21.78
N ILE A 43 -8.92 6.00 -21.34
CA ILE A 43 -8.88 6.54 -19.97
C ILE A 43 -9.15 5.42 -18.95
N SER A 44 -10.16 4.58 -19.20
CA SER A 44 -10.52 3.47 -18.33
C SER A 44 -9.38 2.44 -18.22
N LEU A 45 -8.68 2.18 -19.32
CA LEU A 45 -7.49 1.31 -19.36
C LEU A 45 -6.36 1.89 -18.50
N LEU A 46 -6.06 3.18 -18.62
CA LEU A 46 -5.03 3.85 -17.81
C LEU A 46 -5.36 3.77 -16.30
N LEU A 47 -6.62 4.00 -15.93
CA LEU A 47 -7.09 3.87 -14.56
C LEU A 47 -7.00 2.42 -14.06
N LEU A 48 -7.35 1.44 -14.90
CA LEU A 48 -7.25 0.02 -14.59
C LEU A 48 -5.80 -0.42 -14.36
N LEU A 49 -4.86 0.03 -15.20
CA LEU A 49 -3.44 -0.26 -15.07
C LEU A 49 -2.88 0.33 -13.77
N ARG A 50 -3.20 1.60 -13.49
CA ARG A 50 -2.79 2.27 -12.24
C ARG A 50 -3.31 1.52 -11.01
N GLN A 51 -4.59 1.14 -11.02
CA GLN A 51 -5.21 0.44 -9.90
C GLN A 51 -4.72 -1.00 -9.75
N SER A 52 -4.36 -1.67 -10.86
CA SER A 52 -3.78 -3.01 -10.84
C SER A 52 -2.36 -3.00 -10.26
N ARG A 53 -1.53 -2.00 -10.58
CA ARG A 53 -0.23 -1.80 -9.92
C ARG A 53 -0.38 -1.57 -8.42
N LEU A 54 -1.33 -0.73 -8.02
CA LEU A 54 -1.60 -0.48 -6.60
C LEU A 54 -2.06 -1.76 -5.88
N LEU A 55 -2.86 -2.61 -6.53
CA LEU A 55 -3.24 -3.91 -5.98
C LEU A 55 -2.05 -4.87 -5.90
N TYR A 56 -1.18 -4.88 -6.89
CA TYR A 56 0.05 -5.67 -6.88
C TYR A 56 0.94 -5.29 -5.70
N ASP A 57 1.20 -3.99 -5.49
CA ASP A 57 1.99 -3.50 -4.35
C ASP A 57 1.36 -3.90 -3.01
N ALA A 58 0.02 -3.79 -2.90
CA ALA A 58 -0.70 -4.18 -1.68
C ALA A 58 -0.59 -5.69 -1.43
N THR A 59 -0.73 -6.51 -2.48
CA THR A 59 -0.56 -7.96 -2.41
C THR A 59 0.86 -8.34 -2.02
N LEU A 60 1.88 -7.67 -2.57
CA LEU A 60 3.28 -7.94 -2.24
C LEU A 60 3.56 -7.73 -0.75
N ILE A 61 3.07 -6.62 -0.19
CA ILE A 61 3.17 -6.33 1.25
C ILE A 61 2.37 -7.34 2.07
N TRP A 62 1.19 -7.73 1.60
CA TRP A 62 0.31 -8.67 2.27
C TRP A 62 0.80 -10.12 2.26
N ASP A 63 1.55 -10.53 1.24
CA ASP A 63 2.08 -11.90 1.17
C ASP A 63 3.40 -12.03 1.92
N ASN A 64 4.12 -10.92 2.15
CA ASN A 64 5.39 -10.86 2.88
C ASN A 64 5.23 -10.17 4.25
N ARG A 65 4.25 -10.60 5.06
CA ARG A 65 3.97 -9.93 6.35
C ARG A 65 5.03 -10.28 7.38
N ILE A 66 5.59 -9.25 7.98
CA ILE A 66 6.42 -9.34 9.17
C ILE A 66 5.56 -9.24 10.41
N LEU A 67 4.74 -8.19 10.48
CA LEU A 67 3.83 -7.90 11.59
C LEU A 67 2.47 -7.50 11.03
N ALA A 68 1.40 -8.07 11.59
CA ALA A 68 0.05 -7.69 11.26
C ALA A 68 -0.64 -7.23 12.54
N VAL A 69 -1.18 -6.01 12.51
CA VAL A 69 -1.78 -5.37 13.67
C VAL A 69 -3.25 -5.01 13.40
N PRO A 70 -4.20 -5.35 14.29
CA PRO A 70 -5.62 -5.15 14.05
C PRO A 70 -6.07 -3.70 13.87
N SER A 71 -5.33 -2.71 14.40
CA SER A 71 -5.70 -1.29 14.32
C SER A 71 -4.49 -0.42 14.66
N ALA A 72 -3.89 0.22 13.66
CA ALA A 72 -2.85 1.23 13.90
C ALA A 72 -3.48 2.63 13.95
N LEU A 73 -3.28 3.36 15.06
CA LEU A 73 -3.37 4.81 15.06
C LEU A 73 -2.03 5.34 14.54
N ILE A 74 -2.07 6.18 13.51
CA ILE A 74 -0.87 6.73 12.90
C ILE A 74 -0.84 8.23 13.11
N SER A 75 0.21 8.74 13.73
CA SER A 75 0.63 10.12 13.58
C SER A 75 1.67 10.18 12.45
N ILE A 76 1.39 10.97 11.41
CA ILE A 76 2.39 11.34 10.40
C ILE A 76 2.71 12.81 10.64
N PRO A 77 3.99 13.24 10.63
CA PRO A 77 4.32 14.67 10.71
C PRO A 77 3.53 15.47 9.65
N GLY A 78 2.66 16.38 10.10
CA GLY A 78 1.81 17.20 9.22
C GLY A 78 0.45 16.61 8.80
N ARG A 79 0.05 15.41 9.28
CA ARG A 79 -1.28 14.83 8.99
C ARG A 79 -1.93 14.24 10.24
N GLN A 80 -3.17 14.66 10.51
CA GLN A 80 -3.96 14.19 11.65
C GLN A 80 -4.07 12.66 11.72
N ILE A 81 -4.15 12.18 12.96
CA ILE A 81 -4.40 10.79 13.34
C ILE A 81 -5.68 10.31 12.66
N LYS A 82 -5.56 9.34 11.75
CA LYS A 82 -6.71 8.60 11.22
C LYS A 82 -6.72 7.22 11.84
N LYS A 83 -7.80 6.92 12.56
CA LYS A 83 -8.14 5.56 12.97
C LYS A 83 -8.64 4.83 11.73
N ASP A 84 -7.78 4.05 11.10
CA ASP A 84 -8.22 3.09 10.09
C ASP A 84 -8.58 1.80 10.85
N THR A 85 -9.83 1.34 10.67
CA THR A 85 -10.33 0.10 11.29
C THR A 85 -9.91 -1.14 10.50
N GLU A 86 -9.24 -0.98 9.37
CA GLU A 86 -8.65 -2.06 8.60
C GLU A 86 -7.28 -2.46 9.18
N GLU A 87 -6.99 -3.77 9.13
CA GLU A 87 -5.71 -4.36 9.56
C GLU A 87 -4.52 -3.65 8.92
N THR A 88 -3.53 -3.32 9.75
CA THR A 88 -2.27 -2.72 9.34
C THR A 88 -1.20 -3.77 9.24
N VAL A 89 -0.54 -3.86 8.08
CA VAL A 89 0.48 -4.87 7.81
C VAL A 89 1.81 -4.19 7.56
N VAL A 90 2.83 -4.61 8.30
CA VAL A 90 4.24 -4.27 8.09
C VAL A 90 4.91 -5.41 7.35
N SER A 91 5.66 -5.06 6.30
CA SER A 91 6.37 -5.98 5.42
C SER A 91 7.74 -5.43 5.07
N THR A 92 8.58 -6.30 4.52
CA THR A 92 9.84 -5.97 3.87
C THR A 92 9.71 -4.92 2.77
N PHE A 93 8.57 -4.90 2.07
CA PHE A 93 8.35 -4.00 0.94
C PHE A 93 7.54 -2.73 1.28
N GLY A 94 7.14 -2.56 2.55
CA GLY A 94 6.32 -1.43 2.92
C GLY A 94 5.38 -1.70 4.09
N VAL A 95 4.53 -0.70 4.34
CA VAL A 95 3.38 -0.81 5.21
C VAL A 95 2.10 -0.57 4.44
N LEU A 96 1.13 -1.46 4.67
CA LEU A 96 -0.23 -1.36 4.18
C LEU A 96 -1.15 -0.99 5.35
N ILE A 97 -1.81 0.16 5.26
CA ILE A 97 -2.81 0.62 6.23
C ILE A 97 -4.10 0.84 5.48
N GLY A 98 -5.06 -0.07 5.66
CA GLY A 98 -6.31 -0.06 4.92
C GLY A 98 -6.13 -0.05 3.41
N SER A 99 -6.27 1.13 2.80
CA SER A 99 -6.07 1.35 1.34
C SER A 99 -4.80 2.12 0.98
N ARG A 100 -4.01 2.53 1.98
CA ARG A 100 -2.80 3.31 1.82
C ARG A 100 -1.59 2.40 1.87
N ILE A 101 -0.65 2.68 1.00
CA ILE A 101 0.59 1.94 0.87
C ILE A 101 1.74 2.92 1.05
N TYR A 102 2.61 2.64 2.00
CA TYR A 102 3.90 3.30 2.16
C TYR A 102 4.97 2.29 1.74
N ARG A 103 5.64 2.56 0.63
CA ARG A 103 6.54 1.63 -0.03
C ARG A 103 7.97 1.89 0.40
N TRP A 104 8.73 0.81 0.56
CA TRP A 104 10.19 0.84 0.63
C TRP A 104 10.75 -0.47 0.09
N GLY A 105 12.05 -0.51 -0.23
CA GLY A 105 12.73 -1.75 -0.60
C GLY A 105 12.35 -2.33 -1.97
N LEU A 106 11.49 -1.66 -2.74
CA LEU A 106 11.08 -2.09 -4.08
C LEU A 106 12.07 -1.68 -5.18
N ASP A 107 12.65 -0.49 -5.08
CA ASP A 107 13.54 0.06 -6.13
C ASP A 107 15.03 -0.13 -5.78
N GLY A 108 15.33 -1.13 -4.95
CA GLY A 108 16.69 -1.50 -4.56
C GLY A 108 17.45 -0.40 -3.82
N VAL A 109 18.75 -0.25 -4.11
CA VAL A 109 19.67 0.64 -3.40
C VAL A 109 19.39 2.13 -3.66
N HIS A 110 18.75 2.45 -4.78
CA HIS A 110 18.48 3.82 -5.21
C HIS A 110 17.06 4.29 -4.85
N GLY A 111 16.24 3.41 -4.28
CA GLY A 111 14.88 3.71 -3.88
C GLY A 111 14.72 4.20 -2.45
N VAL A 112 13.45 4.40 -2.08
CA VAL A 112 13.04 4.59 -0.69
C VAL A 112 13.36 3.33 0.11
N ARG A 113 14.02 3.49 1.26
CA ARG A 113 14.45 2.39 2.13
C ARG A 113 13.99 2.60 3.56
N LEU A 114 13.70 1.50 4.25
CA LEU A 114 13.59 1.52 5.69
C LEU A 114 14.97 1.80 6.28
N SER A 115 15.04 2.78 7.18
CA SER A 115 16.30 3.31 7.72
C SER A 115 16.43 3.11 9.22
N ALA A 116 15.32 3.19 9.96
CA ALA A 116 15.29 2.95 11.39
C ALA A 116 13.95 2.35 11.82
N VAL A 117 14.02 1.46 12.79
CA VAL A 117 12.86 0.89 13.47
C VAL A 117 13.03 1.09 14.97
N GLN A 118 12.00 1.60 15.63
CA GLN A 118 11.92 1.67 17.09
C GLN A 118 10.65 0.97 17.55
N ILE A 119 10.74 0.18 18.61
CA ILE A 119 9.61 -0.51 19.22
C ILE A 119 9.61 -0.21 20.71
N ASP A 120 8.62 0.54 21.16
CA ASP A 120 8.34 0.77 22.58
C ASP A 120 7.21 -0.15 23.05
N LYS A 121 6.77 -0.01 24.31
CA LYS A 121 5.75 -0.87 24.93
C LYS A 121 4.41 -0.94 24.18
N GLU A 122 4.02 0.13 23.49
CA GLU A 122 2.71 0.26 22.86
C GLU A 122 2.80 0.48 21.34
N ARG A 123 3.91 1.06 20.88
CA ARG A 123 4.08 1.67 19.58
C ARG A 123 5.33 1.18 18.88
N MET A 124 5.22 1.15 17.56
CA MET A 124 6.29 0.89 16.64
C MET A 124 6.44 2.09 15.70
N TYR A 125 7.68 2.53 15.51
CA TYR A 125 8.02 3.62 14.63
C TYR A 125 8.88 3.11 13.49
N LEU A 126 8.47 3.44 12.27
CA LEU A 126 9.15 3.06 11.04
C LEU A 126 9.58 4.35 10.33
N THR A 127 10.90 4.55 10.23
CA THR A 127 11.47 5.68 9.51
C THR A 127 12.01 5.19 8.17
N PHE A 128 11.50 5.73 7.08
CA PHE A 128 11.88 5.34 5.73
C PHE A 128 12.00 6.56 4.82
N GLY A 129 12.82 6.46 3.79
CA GLY A 129 13.11 7.58 2.92
C GLY A 129 14.20 7.28 1.92
N ASP A 130 14.52 8.29 1.13
CA ASP A 130 15.73 8.32 0.30
C ASP A 130 16.67 9.42 0.83
N LYS A 131 17.63 9.85 0.00
CA LYS A 131 18.60 10.89 0.36
C LYS A 131 17.98 12.28 0.51
N ASP A 132 16.82 12.51 -0.11
CA ASP A 132 16.22 13.82 -0.23
C ASP A 132 15.09 14.00 0.79
N GLN A 133 14.35 12.93 1.09
CA GLN A 133 13.23 12.98 2.01
C GLN A 133 13.10 11.73 2.89
N THR A 134 12.93 11.96 4.20
CA THR A 134 12.57 10.93 5.19
C THR A 134 11.16 11.14 5.72
N MET A 135 10.47 10.04 5.97
CA MET A 135 9.13 9.97 6.54
C MET A 135 9.12 8.99 7.72
N ARG A 136 8.30 9.30 8.74
CA ARG A 136 8.07 8.41 9.89
C ARG A 136 6.60 8.01 9.93
N VAL A 137 6.35 6.71 10.10
CA VAL A 137 5.03 6.14 10.38
C VAL A 137 5.05 5.56 11.78
N GLU A 138 4.06 5.94 12.58
CA GLU A 138 3.81 5.41 13.91
C GLU A 138 2.66 4.41 13.87
N LEU A 139 2.80 3.30 14.58
CA LEU A 139 1.84 2.22 14.61
C LEU A 139 1.63 1.81 16.07
N LEU A 140 0.39 1.68 16.54
CA LEU A 140 0.14 0.89 17.75
C LEU A 140 0.26 -0.57 17.38
N HIS A 141 1.12 -1.34 18.05
CA HIS A 141 1.40 -2.73 17.66
C HIS A 141 0.58 -3.78 18.44
N GLY A 142 0.03 -3.43 19.61
CA GLY A 142 -0.83 -4.33 20.40
C GLY A 142 -0.17 -5.61 20.95
N MET A 143 1.10 -5.87 20.66
CA MET A 143 1.88 -6.95 21.26
C MET A 143 1.81 -6.91 22.80
N LEU A 144 1.40 -8.03 23.39
CA LEU A 144 1.19 -8.19 24.84
C LEU A 144 2.44 -8.61 25.61
N TYR A 145 3.40 -9.27 24.94
CA TYR A 145 4.55 -9.90 25.57
C TYR A 145 5.84 -9.49 24.86
N LYS A 146 6.91 -9.27 25.63
CA LYS A 146 8.25 -8.94 25.13
C LYS A 146 8.76 -9.95 24.09
N GLN A 147 8.39 -11.22 24.24
CA GLN A 147 8.77 -12.27 23.28
C GLN A 147 8.26 -11.98 21.86
N MET A 148 7.02 -11.49 21.70
CA MET A 148 6.48 -11.14 20.37
C MET A 148 7.22 -9.95 19.74
N VAL A 149 7.67 -9.01 20.57
CA VAL A 149 8.48 -7.86 20.13
C VAL A 149 9.84 -8.32 19.63
N VAL A 150 10.49 -9.22 20.37
CA VAL A 150 11.78 -9.80 19.98
C VAL A 150 11.66 -10.60 18.69
N GLU A 151 10.61 -11.41 18.53
CA GLU A 151 10.35 -12.17 17.30
C GLU A 151 10.09 -11.24 16.10
N ALA A 152 9.29 -10.19 16.28
CA ALA A 152 9.07 -9.18 15.25
C ALA A 152 10.37 -8.44 14.88
N ALA A 153 11.17 -8.05 15.87
CA ALA A 153 12.47 -7.40 15.66
C ALA A 153 13.47 -8.30 14.94
N GLN A 154 13.55 -9.58 15.30
CA GLN A 154 14.40 -10.55 14.61
C GLN A 154 13.97 -10.76 13.17
N LYS A 155 12.67 -10.88 12.92
CA LYS A 155 12.14 -11.03 11.56
C LYS A 155 12.38 -9.77 10.72
N LEU A 156 12.20 -8.57 11.29
CA LEU A 156 12.56 -7.31 10.65
C LEU A 156 14.02 -7.27 10.25
N TRP A 157 14.91 -7.63 11.17
CA TRP A 157 16.34 -7.63 10.89
C TRP A 157 16.70 -8.63 9.78
N HIS A 158 16.13 -9.84 9.82
CA HIS A 158 16.41 -10.87 8.83
C HIS A 158 15.94 -10.49 7.42
N GLU A 159 14.74 -9.89 7.29
CA GLU A 159 14.18 -9.60 5.98
C GLU A 159 14.58 -8.21 5.44
N THR A 160 14.79 -7.21 6.31
CA THR A 160 15.09 -5.83 5.88
C THR A 160 16.54 -5.42 6.08
N GLY A 161 17.29 -6.15 6.91
CA GLY A 161 18.64 -5.77 7.35
C GLY A 161 18.65 -4.63 8.38
N VAL A 162 17.49 -4.07 8.77
CA VAL A 162 17.38 -2.99 9.75
C VAL A 162 17.14 -3.56 11.14
N GLN A 163 18.05 -3.30 12.07
CA GLN A 163 17.89 -3.69 13.46
C GLN A 163 16.90 -2.76 14.17
N ALA A 164 15.91 -3.35 14.86
CA ALA A 164 14.97 -2.60 15.67
C ALA A 164 15.57 -2.24 17.03
N GLU A 165 15.47 -0.96 17.39
CA GLU A 165 15.74 -0.48 18.74
C GLU A 165 14.52 -0.75 19.62
N ILE A 166 14.71 -1.50 20.72
CA ILE A 166 13.63 -1.84 21.65
C ILE A 166 13.82 -1.02 22.93
N SER A 167 12.84 -0.20 23.27
CA SER A 167 12.84 0.64 24.48
C SER A 167 11.65 0.32 25.37
N ASP A 168 11.77 0.51 26.69
CA ASP A 168 10.66 0.40 27.65
C ASP A 168 9.91 -0.97 27.70
N TRP A 169 10.65 -2.08 27.58
CA TRP A 169 10.14 -3.48 27.60
C TRP A 169 10.74 -4.41 28.66
#